data_AF-A0AAW0A8I7-F1
#
_entry.id   AF-A0AAW0A8I7-F1
#
_cell.length_a   1.000
_cell.length_b   1.000
_cell.length_c   1.000
_cell.angle_alpha   90.00
_cell.angle_beta   90.00
_cell.angle_gamma   90.00
#
_symmetry.space_group_name_H-M   'P 1'
#
loop_
_entity.id
_entity.type
_entity.pdbx_description
1 polymer ?
#
loop_
_entity_poly.entity_id
_entity_poly.type
_entity_poly.pdbx_seq_one_letter_code
_entity_poly.pdbx_strand_id
1 'polypeptide(L)'
;MSEDAFGHLLSEKSRVLERDTFIFLRVREKSQLFMSFNQKLTPVTSATIRRWMILLLGDRDSEEFFLCPVSLSSVGIMAYAMVACGPALDPDSSQRIPPGNYGYYRDQARKVSARDLGHCRFSGARENTVVAWIIPPSISWETVDFAEMFDWDQTEFVNIDNLLTMHQNLRSHFYKNNFTMGNDQTLLPSHLTPHPQQTTAADHYLRLHCRYTLNLMLLGGDIGEDYPNSDILKAMERLGVNHVGYGEYDPAEMAPFTDPRWETDLGKAIMANVMQQRMVMSLYESGRGYQSHEDSEADNSAS
;
A
#
# COMPACT_ATOMS: atom_id res chain seq x y z
N MET A 1 14.91 34.05 14.02
CA MET A 1 15.21 32.68 13.56
C MET A 1 14.82 32.60 12.09
N SER A 2 15.73 32.19 11.20
CA SER A 2 15.44 32.02 9.77
C SER A 2 14.48 30.85 9.54
N GLU A 3 13.67 30.90 8.48
CA GLU A 3 12.71 29.86 8.11
C GLU A 3 13.31 28.45 7.98
N ASP A 4 14.61 28.36 7.69
CA ASP A 4 15.33 27.09 7.57
C ASP A 4 15.45 26.30 8.88
N ALA A 5 15.30 26.93 10.04
CA ALA A 5 15.60 26.28 11.33
C ALA A 5 14.63 25.14 11.69
N PHE A 6 13.39 25.16 11.19
CA PHE A 6 12.38 24.16 11.52
C PHE A 6 12.11 23.13 10.42
N GLY A 7 12.61 23.34 9.20
CA GLY A 7 12.39 22.42 8.07
C GLY A 7 10.95 22.37 7.56
N HIS A 8 10.11 23.35 7.90
CA HIS A 8 8.73 23.46 7.39
C HIS A 8 8.26 24.91 7.24
N LEU A 9 7.27 25.14 6.39
CA LEU A 9 6.74 26.47 6.09
C LEU A 9 5.83 26.97 7.22
N LEU A 10 6.04 28.21 7.68
CA LEU A 10 5.23 28.87 8.70
C LEU A 10 4.30 29.92 8.08
N SER A 11 3.00 29.81 8.40
CA SER A 11 2.03 30.86 8.07
C SER A 11 2.32 32.15 8.85
N GLU A 12 1.87 33.28 8.32
CA GLU A 12 2.00 34.59 8.99
C GLU A 12 1.42 34.55 10.40
N LYS A 13 0.23 33.97 10.59
CA LYS A 13 -0.38 33.77 11.90
C LYS A 13 0.51 32.97 12.86
N SER A 14 1.20 31.94 12.38
CA SER A 14 2.12 31.15 13.20
C SER A 14 3.33 31.97 13.66
N ARG A 15 3.84 32.86 12.79
CA ARG A 15 4.94 33.78 13.12
C ARG A 15 4.51 34.82 14.15
N VAL A 16 3.34 35.45 13.94
CA VAL A 16 2.77 36.45 14.85
C VAL A 16 2.53 35.87 16.24
N LEU A 17 2.06 34.63 16.31
CA LEU A 17 1.84 33.93 17.59
C LEU A 17 3.13 33.34 18.18
N GLU A 18 4.27 33.50 17.50
CA GLU A 18 5.58 32.95 17.88
C GLU A 18 5.51 31.45 18.26
N ARG A 19 4.80 30.65 17.45
CA ARG A 19 4.73 29.21 17.69
C ARG A 19 6.11 28.59 17.54
N ASP A 20 6.50 27.77 18.51
CA ASP A 20 7.84 27.19 18.62
C ASP A 20 7.82 25.66 18.80
N THR A 21 6.63 25.08 18.92
CA THR A 21 6.44 23.64 19.05
C THR A 21 5.37 23.16 18.07
N PHE A 22 5.70 22.09 17.34
CA PHE A 22 4.92 21.60 16.21
C PHE A 22 4.76 20.08 16.30
N ILE A 23 3.52 19.61 16.26
CA ILE A 23 3.19 18.17 16.30
C ILE A 23 2.70 17.74 14.93
N PHE A 24 3.35 16.73 14.37
CA PHE A 24 3.06 16.17 13.05
C PHE A 24 2.39 14.80 13.19
N LEU A 25 1.35 14.57 12.41
CA LEU A 25 0.70 13.28 12.27
C LEU A 25 1.12 12.63 10.96
N ARG A 26 1.40 11.33 10.99
CA ARG A 26 1.51 10.54 9.76
C ARG A 26 0.12 10.26 9.21
N VAL A 27 -0.15 10.75 8.00
CA VAL A 27 -1.38 10.52 7.25
C VAL A 27 -0.99 9.80 5.97
N ARG A 28 -1.27 8.49 5.92
CA ARG A 28 -0.79 7.60 4.86
C ARG A 28 0.75 7.62 4.76
N GLU A 29 1.29 7.92 3.58
CA GLU A 29 2.73 7.91 3.29
C GLU A 29 3.46 9.21 3.69
N LYS A 30 2.71 10.27 4.01
CA LYS A 30 3.25 11.60 4.28
C LYS A 30 2.85 12.04 5.69
N SER A 31 3.50 13.08 6.18
CA SER A 31 3.16 13.67 7.46
C SER A 31 2.64 15.09 7.27
N GLN A 32 1.69 15.48 8.09
CA GLN A 32 1.07 16.80 8.07
C GLN A 32 1.18 17.44 9.46
N LEU A 33 1.33 18.77 9.47
CA LEU A 33 1.29 19.54 10.72
C LEU A 33 -0.12 19.45 11.29
N PHE A 34 -0.27 18.86 12.48
CA PHE A 34 -1.56 18.68 13.13
C PHE A 34 -1.88 19.81 14.10
N MET A 35 -0.93 20.13 14.98
CA MET A 35 -1.08 21.22 15.95
C MET A 35 0.22 21.94 16.20
N SER A 36 0.11 23.20 16.63
CA SER A 36 1.26 24.02 17.00
C SER A 36 0.88 25.05 18.04
N PHE A 37 1.83 25.37 18.91
CA PHE A 37 1.64 26.29 20.02
C PHE A 37 2.96 26.98 20.38
N ASN A 38 2.84 28.04 21.17
CA ASN A 38 3.97 28.78 21.74
C ASN A 38 4.15 28.32 23.18
N GLN A 39 5.24 27.60 23.46
CA GLN A 39 5.52 27.06 24.78
C GLN A 39 5.63 28.13 25.85
N LYS A 40 6.02 29.38 25.53
CA LYS A 40 6.10 30.47 26.52
C LYS A 40 4.71 30.89 27.02
N LEU A 41 3.72 30.89 26.13
CA LEU A 41 2.34 31.26 26.46
C LEU A 41 1.54 30.08 27.00
N THR A 42 1.77 28.89 26.43
CA THR A 42 1.07 27.66 26.78
C THR A 42 2.10 26.57 27.05
N PRO A 43 2.68 26.50 28.26
CA PRO A 43 3.59 25.42 28.62
C PRO A 43 2.85 24.09 28.58
N VAL A 44 3.31 23.15 27.74
CA VAL A 44 2.68 21.84 27.63
C VAL A 44 3.65 20.71 27.92
N THR A 45 3.05 19.62 28.40
CA THR A 45 3.69 18.35 28.70
C THR A 45 3.23 17.30 27.69
N SER A 46 3.94 16.17 27.63
CA SER A 46 3.53 15.01 26.83
C SER A 46 2.10 14.55 27.21
N ALA A 47 1.79 14.46 28.51
CA ALA A 47 0.47 14.10 29.02
C ALA A 47 -0.65 15.08 28.61
N THR A 48 -0.33 16.37 28.47
CA THR A 48 -1.31 17.38 28.06
C THR A 48 -1.61 17.28 26.58
N ILE A 49 -0.57 17.17 25.75
CA ILE A 49 -0.74 16.90 24.31
C ILE A 49 -1.52 15.61 24.15
N ARG A 50 -1.22 14.58 24.97
CA ARG A 50 -1.90 13.30 24.87
C ARG A 50 -3.43 13.43 25.02
N ARG A 51 -3.86 14.12 26.07
CA ARG A 51 -5.28 14.41 26.30
C ARG A 51 -5.92 15.21 25.16
N TRP A 52 -5.21 16.20 24.62
CA TRP A 52 -5.72 16.98 23.48
C TRP A 52 -5.89 16.12 22.22
N MET A 53 -4.95 15.21 21.94
CA MET A 53 -5.07 14.30 20.79
C MET A 53 -6.33 13.42 20.93
N ILE A 54 -6.57 12.85 22.12
CA ILE A 54 -7.77 12.04 22.38
C ILE A 54 -9.05 12.86 22.16
N LEU A 55 -9.07 14.12 22.63
CA LEU A 55 -10.23 14.99 22.44
C LEU A 55 -10.46 15.37 20.97
N LEU A 56 -9.40 15.61 20.20
CA LEU A 56 -9.49 16.07 18.81
C LEU A 56 -9.73 14.93 17.81
N LEU A 57 -9.16 13.75 18.06
CA LEU A 57 -9.28 12.58 17.17
C LEU A 57 -10.42 11.63 17.59
N GLY A 58 -10.96 11.80 18.79
CA GLY A 58 -12.03 10.98 19.35
C GLY A 58 -11.54 9.60 19.83
N ASP A 59 -12.50 8.79 20.30
CA ASP A 59 -12.22 7.47 20.93
C ASP A 59 -11.64 6.42 19.97
N ARG A 60 -11.71 6.67 18.65
CA ARG A 60 -11.12 5.79 17.62
C ARG A 60 -9.59 5.73 17.69
N ASP A 61 -8.97 6.69 18.36
CA ASP A 61 -7.52 6.78 18.56
C ASP A 61 -7.12 6.63 20.04
N SER A 62 -7.92 5.90 20.84
CA SER A 62 -7.59 5.53 22.23
C SER A 62 -6.37 4.61 22.37
N GLU A 63 -5.74 4.22 21.25
CA GLU A 63 -4.50 3.46 21.27
C GLU A 63 -3.37 4.22 21.99
N GLU A 64 -2.49 3.47 22.65
CA GLU A 64 -1.23 4.04 23.13
C GLU A 64 -0.47 4.68 21.96
N PHE A 65 -0.08 5.92 22.16
CA PHE A 65 0.81 6.66 21.27
C PHE A 65 1.91 7.29 22.08
N PHE A 66 2.97 7.66 21.39
CA PHE A 66 4.05 8.41 21.96
C PHE A 66 4.47 9.53 21.01
N LEU A 67 5.06 10.56 21.61
CA LEU A 67 5.66 11.66 20.88
C LEU A 67 7.16 11.41 20.76
N CYS A 68 7.74 11.57 19.58
CA CYS A 68 9.19 11.58 19.42
C CYS A 68 9.64 12.92 18.84
N PRO A 69 10.80 13.47 19.25
CA PRO A 69 11.47 14.50 18.47
C PRO A 69 11.71 14.00 17.04
N VAL A 70 11.43 14.85 16.04
CA VAL A 70 11.62 14.52 14.62
C VAL A 70 12.40 15.58 13.87
N SER A 71 13.17 15.12 12.89
CA SER A 71 13.65 15.94 11.78
C SER A 71 12.65 15.87 10.63
N LEU A 72 12.53 16.97 9.89
CA LEU A 72 11.56 17.11 8.80
C LEU A 72 12.26 17.40 7.49
N SER A 73 11.68 16.88 6.40
CA SER A 73 12.01 17.27 5.04
C SER A 73 10.72 17.55 4.29
N SER A 74 10.61 18.73 3.66
CA SER A 74 9.45 19.04 2.83
C SER A 74 9.43 18.13 1.60
N VAL A 75 8.29 17.49 1.37
CA VAL A 75 8.03 16.66 0.17
C VAL A 75 6.87 17.20 -0.67
N GLY A 76 6.36 18.38 -0.30
CA GLY A 76 5.24 19.06 -0.97
C GLY A 76 4.62 20.14 -0.08
N ILE A 77 3.61 20.82 -0.63
CA ILE A 77 2.83 21.81 0.12
C ILE A 77 2.10 21.10 1.26
N MET A 78 2.38 21.52 2.50
CA MET A 78 1.82 20.94 3.73
C MET A 78 2.12 19.44 3.93
N ALA A 79 3.10 18.89 3.21
CA ALA A 79 3.47 17.50 3.29
C ALA A 79 4.96 17.33 3.61
N TYR A 80 5.24 16.49 4.61
CA TYR A 80 6.57 16.33 5.18
C TYR A 80 6.93 14.85 5.30
N ALA A 81 8.18 14.51 5.03
CA ALA A 81 8.79 13.29 5.51
C ALA A 81 9.32 13.57 6.93
N MET A 82 9.01 12.69 7.89
CA MET A 82 9.48 12.80 9.27
C MET A 82 10.36 11.61 9.65
N VAL A 83 11.51 11.91 10.25
CA VAL A 83 12.46 10.91 10.76
C VAL A 83 12.69 11.19 12.24
N ALA A 84 12.38 10.21 13.09
CA ALA A 84 12.61 10.32 14.53
C ALA A 84 14.10 10.54 14.81
N CYS A 85 14.42 11.58 15.57
CA CYS A 85 15.80 11.96 15.90
C CYS A 85 16.09 11.95 17.41
N GLY A 86 15.14 11.48 18.21
CA GLY A 86 15.29 11.33 19.66
C GLY A 86 14.39 10.23 20.22
N PRO A 87 14.56 9.88 21.51
CA PRO A 87 13.75 8.86 22.16
C PRO A 87 12.29 9.30 22.24
N ALA A 88 11.40 8.30 22.33
CA ALA A 88 10.00 8.53 22.65
C ALA A 88 9.87 9.20 24.01
N LEU A 89 9.03 10.24 24.06
CA LEU A 89 8.62 10.87 25.30
C LEU A 89 7.62 9.96 26.00
N ASP A 90 7.78 9.83 27.31
CA ASP A 90 6.78 9.17 28.15
C ASP A 90 5.42 9.87 27.97
N PRO A 91 4.36 9.14 27.53
CA PRO A 91 3.05 9.71 27.26
C PRO A 91 2.39 10.33 28.49
N ASP A 92 2.77 9.90 29.69
CA ASP A 92 2.19 10.37 30.95
C ASP A 92 3.12 11.34 31.70
N SER A 93 4.22 11.73 31.06
CA SER A 93 5.15 12.70 31.64
C SER A 93 4.48 14.06 31.91
N SER A 94 4.66 14.51 33.15
CA SER A 94 4.33 15.87 33.62
C SER A 94 5.44 16.87 33.37
N GLN A 95 6.58 16.44 32.81
CA GLN A 95 7.67 17.35 32.45
C GLN A 95 7.29 18.13 31.20
N ARG A 96 7.62 19.43 31.22
CA ARG A 96 7.46 20.30 30.05
C ARG A 96 8.37 19.83 28.93
N ILE A 97 7.83 19.70 27.73
CA ILE A 97 8.64 19.34 26.56
C ILE A 97 9.39 20.59 26.04
N PRO A 98 10.62 20.45 25.52
CA PRO A 98 11.30 21.57 24.92
C PRO A 98 10.61 22.02 23.62
N PRO A 99 10.80 23.28 23.17
CA PRO A 99 10.38 23.70 21.84
C PRO A 99 11.01 22.85 20.74
N GLY A 100 10.27 22.58 19.66
CA GLY A 100 10.76 21.78 18.54
C GLY A 100 9.67 21.06 17.75
N ASN A 101 10.12 20.17 16.85
CA ASN A 101 9.25 19.35 16.02
C ASN A 101 9.09 17.96 16.63
N TYR A 102 7.84 17.51 16.73
CA TYR A 102 7.50 16.20 17.26
C TYR A 102 6.61 15.43 16.30
N GLY A 103 6.89 14.15 16.17
CA GLY A 103 6.04 13.20 15.49
C GLY A 103 5.12 12.50 16.48
N TYR A 104 3.84 12.42 16.13
CA TYR A 104 2.91 11.51 16.76
C TYR A 104 3.04 10.14 16.10
N TYR A 105 3.41 9.14 16.89
CA TYR A 105 3.55 7.76 16.46
C TYR A 105 2.59 6.88 17.25
N ARG A 106 1.87 6.01 16.54
CA ARG A 106 1.11 4.95 17.19
C ARG A 106 2.07 3.88 17.70
N ASP A 107 1.76 3.30 18.86
CA ASP A 107 2.58 2.31 19.52
C ASP A 107 2.49 0.90 18.91
N GLN A 108 2.12 0.81 17.64
CA GLN A 108 1.95 -0.45 16.94
C GLN A 108 3.23 -1.29 16.99
N ALA A 109 4.41 -0.67 16.88
CA ALA A 109 5.69 -1.37 16.96
C ALA A 109 5.95 -2.00 18.34
N ARG A 110 5.67 -1.31 19.45
CA ARG A 110 5.85 -1.89 20.78
C ARG A 110 4.79 -2.96 21.06
N LYS A 111 3.53 -2.73 20.67
CA LYS A 111 2.45 -3.73 20.78
C LYS A 111 2.79 -5.01 20.02
N VAL A 112 3.26 -4.89 18.78
CA VAL A 112 3.67 -6.03 17.94
C VAL A 112 4.91 -6.71 18.52
N SER A 113 5.93 -5.95 18.92
CA SER A 113 7.11 -6.52 19.57
C SER A 113 6.76 -7.21 20.90
N ALA A 114 5.80 -6.69 21.67
CA ALA A 114 5.34 -7.31 22.91
C ALA A 114 4.53 -8.59 22.63
N ARG A 115 3.60 -8.54 21.66
CA ARG A 115 2.84 -9.70 21.16
C ARG A 115 3.77 -10.83 20.72
N ASP A 116 4.83 -10.47 20.01
CA ASP A 116 5.80 -11.40 19.45
C ASP A 116 6.93 -11.75 20.43
N LEU A 117 6.91 -11.19 21.65
CA LEU A 117 7.96 -11.32 22.67
C LEU A 117 9.37 -10.91 22.18
N GLY A 118 9.41 -10.06 21.14
CA GLY A 118 10.61 -9.62 20.43
C GLY A 118 11.20 -10.65 19.48
N HIS A 119 10.57 -11.81 19.30
CA HIS A 119 11.07 -12.89 18.45
C HIS A 119 10.70 -12.64 16.99
N CYS A 120 11.68 -12.82 16.11
CA CYS A 120 11.46 -12.88 14.67
C CYS A 120 10.50 -14.03 14.34
N ARG A 121 9.39 -13.74 13.66
CA ARG A 121 8.39 -14.72 13.21
C ARG A 121 9.00 -15.91 12.45
N PHE A 122 10.01 -15.65 11.63
CA PHE A 122 10.59 -16.62 10.69
C PHE A 122 11.74 -17.45 11.24
N SER A 123 12.45 -16.96 12.26
CA SER A 123 13.67 -17.60 12.77
C SER A 123 13.67 -17.85 14.27
N GLY A 124 12.73 -17.26 15.00
CA GLY A 124 12.73 -17.25 16.47
C GLY A 124 13.81 -16.37 17.10
N ALA A 125 14.73 -15.76 16.33
CA ALA A 125 15.77 -14.90 16.89
C ALA A 125 15.18 -13.66 17.59
N ARG A 126 15.72 -13.28 18.76
CA ARG A 126 15.28 -12.08 19.51
C ARG A 126 16.13 -10.84 19.25
N GLU A 127 17.35 -11.07 18.77
CA GLU A 127 18.31 -10.02 18.48
C GLU A 127 18.10 -9.45 17.07
N ASN A 128 18.44 -8.17 16.91
CA ASN A 128 18.39 -7.47 15.63
C ASN A 128 17.03 -7.60 14.92
N THR A 129 15.94 -7.54 15.70
CA THR A 129 14.58 -7.59 15.18
C THR A 129 14.01 -6.19 14.98
N VAL A 130 13.08 -6.09 14.03
CA VAL A 130 12.32 -4.88 13.69
C VAL A 130 10.87 -5.23 13.46
N VAL A 131 9.98 -4.27 13.69
CA VAL A 131 8.58 -4.41 13.28
C VAL A 131 8.42 -3.98 11.82
N ALA A 132 7.78 -4.83 11.04
CA ALA A 132 7.58 -4.65 9.61
C ALA A 132 6.14 -4.99 9.22
N TRP A 133 5.62 -4.31 8.20
CA TRP A 133 4.36 -4.69 7.55
C TRP A 133 4.49 -6.05 6.89
N ILE A 134 3.42 -6.86 6.96
CA ILE A 134 3.29 -8.08 6.18
C ILE A 134 2.91 -7.68 4.75
N ILE A 135 1.80 -6.96 4.59
CA ILE A 135 1.43 -6.27 3.36
C ILE A 135 1.60 -4.76 3.58
N PRO A 136 2.59 -4.08 2.97
CA PRO A 136 2.69 -2.64 3.06
C PRO A 136 1.39 -1.98 2.54
N PRO A 137 0.79 -1.03 3.29
CA PRO A 137 -0.45 -0.37 2.85
C PRO A 137 -0.36 0.32 1.48
N SER A 138 0.84 0.68 1.01
CA SER A 138 1.07 1.27 -0.31
C SER A 138 0.81 0.30 -1.48
N ILE A 139 0.91 -1.01 -1.23
CA ILE A 139 0.70 -2.06 -2.25
C ILE A 139 -0.49 -2.96 -1.93
N SER A 140 -1.30 -2.64 -0.92
CA SER A 140 -2.38 -3.55 -0.52
C SER A 140 -3.44 -3.74 -1.60
N TRP A 141 -3.63 -2.75 -2.47
CA TRP A 141 -4.50 -2.85 -3.65
C TRP A 141 -4.03 -3.92 -4.66
N GLU A 142 -2.76 -4.32 -4.65
CA GLU A 142 -2.23 -5.41 -5.50
C GLU A 142 -2.55 -6.79 -4.93
N THR A 143 -3.04 -6.85 -3.69
CA THR A 143 -3.28 -8.10 -2.96
C THR A 143 -4.75 -8.49 -2.89
N VAL A 144 -5.67 -7.59 -3.23
CA VAL A 144 -7.13 -7.84 -3.29
C VAL A 144 -7.50 -8.52 -4.60
N ASP A 145 -8.54 -9.36 -4.57
CA ASP A 145 -9.08 -9.92 -5.80
C ASP A 145 -9.73 -8.83 -6.65
N PHE A 146 -9.70 -9.00 -7.97
CA PHE A 146 -10.28 -8.04 -8.91
C PHE A 146 -11.77 -7.75 -8.61
N ALA A 147 -12.51 -8.76 -8.14
CA ALA A 147 -13.90 -8.61 -7.74
C ALA A 147 -14.10 -7.69 -6.52
N GLU A 148 -13.10 -7.56 -5.66
CA GLU A 148 -13.12 -6.77 -4.42
C GLU A 148 -12.45 -5.40 -4.60
N MET A 149 -11.84 -5.13 -5.76
CA MET A 149 -11.08 -3.91 -6.01
C MET A 149 -11.92 -2.63 -5.84
N PHE A 150 -13.23 -2.69 -6.11
CA PHE A 150 -14.14 -1.54 -6.00
C PHE A 150 -14.52 -1.19 -4.55
N ASP A 151 -14.40 -2.15 -3.63
CA ASP A 151 -14.68 -1.99 -2.20
C ASP A 151 -13.40 -1.89 -1.35
N TRP A 152 -12.24 -1.71 -1.99
CA TRP A 152 -10.95 -1.66 -1.31
C TRP A 152 -10.84 -0.46 -0.34
N ASP A 153 -10.64 -0.77 0.94
CA ASP A 153 -10.29 0.22 1.97
C ASP A 153 -8.85 0.00 2.47
N GLN A 154 -7.97 0.94 2.13
CA GLN A 154 -6.58 0.94 2.61
C GLN A 154 -6.48 0.89 4.14
N THR A 155 -7.46 1.43 4.88
CA THR A 155 -7.41 1.47 6.34
C THR A 155 -7.47 0.09 6.98
N GLU A 156 -8.05 -0.90 6.29
CA GLU A 156 -8.04 -2.30 6.72
C GLU A 156 -6.62 -2.88 6.81
N PHE A 157 -5.65 -2.30 6.10
CA PHE A 157 -4.25 -2.75 6.14
C PHE A 157 -3.41 -2.01 7.20
N VAL A 158 -3.94 -0.98 7.84
CA VAL A 158 -3.21 -0.14 8.82
C VAL A 158 -3.55 -0.58 10.25
N ASN A 159 -3.29 -1.85 10.58
CA ASN A 159 -3.53 -2.41 11.91
C ASN A 159 -2.36 -3.29 12.39
N ILE A 160 -2.40 -3.67 13.66
CA ILE A 160 -1.35 -4.47 14.31
C ILE A 160 -1.27 -5.92 13.82
N ASP A 161 -2.35 -6.47 13.26
CA ASP A 161 -2.38 -7.83 12.74
C ASP A 161 -1.63 -7.91 11.41
N ASN A 162 -1.59 -6.83 10.63
CA ASN A 162 -0.76 -6.70 9.42
C ASN A 162 0.71 -6.33 9.70
N LEU A 163 1.16 -6.40 10.95
CA LEU A 163 2.53 -6.16 11.36
C LEU A 163 3.11 -7.43 12.00
N LEU A 164 4.42 -7.63 11.84
CA LEU A 164 5.15 -8.68 12.55
C LEU A 164 6.54 -8.22 12.96
N THR A 165 7.10 -8.90 13.95
CA THR A 165 8.50 -8.78 14.33
C THR A 165 9.35 -9.69 13.43
N MET A 166 10.33 -9.11 12.75
CA MET A 166 11.20 -9.78 11.78
C MET A 166 12.66 -9.46 12.06
N HIS A 167 13.56 -10.41 11.83
CA HIS A 167 14.99 -10.13 11.85
C HIS A 167 15.34 -9.15 10.71
N GLN A 168 16.14 -8.12 11.01
CA GLN A 168 16.44 -7.00 10.09
C GLN A 168 16.97 -7.47 8.74
N ASN A 169 17.81 -8.52 8.72
CA ASN A 169 18.40 -9.06 7.48
C ASN A 169 17.36 -9.75 6.58
N LEU A 170 16.24 -10.22 7.13
CA LEU A 170 15.18 -10.89 6.35
C LEU A 170 14.23 -9.88 5.68
N ARG A 171 14.14 -8.66 6.20
CA ARG A 171 13.17 -7.65 5.76
C ARG A 171 13.24 -7.33 4.27
N SER A 172 14.46 -7.13 3.76
CA SER A 172 14.64 -6.79 2.35
C SER A 172 14.30 -7.97 1.42
N HIS A 173 14.54 -9.20 1.86
CA HIS A 173 14.20 -10.40 1.12
C HIS A 173 12.69 -10.66 1.12
N PHE A 174 12.03 -10.42 2.24
CA PHE A 174 10.58 -10.56 2.37
C PHE A 174 9.85 -9.60 1.42
N TYR A 175 10.20 -8.32 1.42
CA TYR A 175 9.59 -7.32 0.51
C TYR A 175 9.95 -7.47 -0.96
N LYS A 176 10.98 -8.26 -1.28
CA LYS A 176 11.28 -8.65 -2.66
C LYS A 176 10.61 -9.96 -3.06
N ASN A 177 9.73 -10.50 -2.21
CA ASN A 177 9.08 -11.79 -2.43
C ASN A 177 10.05 -12.97 -2.58
N ASN A 178 11.29 -12.86 -2.07
CA ASN A 178 12.28 -13.95 -2.15
C ASN A 178 11.87 -15.16 -1.30
N PHE A 179 10.97 -14.98 -0.34
CA PHE A 179 10.36 -16.04 0.44
C PHE A 179 8.99 -15.59 0.97
N THR A 180 8.14 -16.55 1.32
CA THR A 180 6.83 -16.29 1.92
C THR A 180 6.44 -17.41 2.89
N MET A 181 5.36 -17.21 3.65
CA MET A 181 4.88 -18.18 4.63
C MET A 181 3.37 -18.34 4.49
N GLY A 182 2.91 -19.51 4.04
CA GLY A 182 1.53 -19.95 4.17
C GLY A 182 1.38 -20.93 5.33
N ASN A 183 0.15 -21.11 5.82
CA ASN A 183 -0.17 -22.09 6.86
C ASN A 183 0.21 -23.53 6.47
N ASP A 184 0.16 -23.83 5.17
CA ASP A 184 0.19 -25.20 4.66
C ASP A 184 1.36 -25.43 3.67
N GLN A 185 2.01 -24.35 3.24
CA GLN A 185 3.10 -24.35 2.27
C GLN A 185 4.13 -23.29 2.69
N THR A 186 5.26 -23.74 3.21
CA THR A 186 6.40 -22.90 3.47
C THR A 186 7.31 -22.94 2.24
N LEU A 187 7.26 -21.89 1.42
CA LEU A 187 8.38 -21.54 0.53
C LEU A 187 9.45 -20.80 1.36
N LEU A 188 9.82 -21.40 2.49
CA LEU A 188 10.91 -20.91 3.30
C LEU A 188 12.19 -21.64 2.86
N PRO A 189 13.32 -20.93 2.78
CA PRO A 189 14.61 -21.59 2.85
C PRO A 189 14.63 -22.60 4.01
N SER A 190 15.17 -23.78 3.76
CA SER A 190 15.13 -24.93 4.70
C SER A 190 15.73 -24.67 6.09
N HIS A 191 16.44 -23.56 6.27
CA HIS A 191 17.05 -23.15 7.53
C HIS A 191 16.17 -22.22 8.39
N LEU A 192 14.97 -21.84 7.91
CA LEU A 192 14.04 -21.01 8.67
C LEU A 192 12.95 -21.89 9.29
N THR A 193 12.89 -21.88 10.62
CA THR A 193 11.88 -22.62 11.38
C THR A 193 10.90 -21.61 12.00
N PRO A 194 9.61 -21.60 11.59
CA PRO A 194 8.63 -20.69 12.15
C PRO A 194 8.50 -20.86 13.66
N HIS A 195 8.32 -19.76 14.39
CA HIS A 195 8.08 -19.85 15.83
C HIS A 195 6.63 -20.33 16.10
N PRO A 196 6.42 -21.44 16.84
CA PRO A 196 5.13 -22.15 16.92
C PRO A 196 4.03 -21.44 17.73
N GLN A 197 4.29 -20.27 18.32
CA GLN A 197 3.41 -19.67 19.33
C GLN A 197 2.74 -18.33 18.97
N GLN A 198 2.77 -17.85 17.72
CA GLN A 198 2.17 -16.53 17.42
C GLN A 198 0.80 -16.63 16.71
N THR A 199 -0.01 -15.63 17.01
CA THR A 199 -1.48 -15.48 16.83
C THR A 199 -2.00 -15.66 15.40
N THR A 200 -3.24 -16.15 15.29
CA THR A 200 -3.96 -16.43 14.04
C THR A 200 -4.30 -15.20 13.17
N ALA A 201 -4.32 -13.99 13.72
CA ALA A 201 -4.75 -12.80 12.99
C ALA A 201 -3.72 -12.36 11.92
N ALA A 202 -2.42 -12.41 12.24
CA ALA A 202 -1.36 -12.13 11.29
C ALA A 202 -1.31 -13.16 10.13
N ASP A 203 -1.82 -14.38 10.37
CA ASP A 203 -1.83 -15.42 9.35
C ASP A 203 -2.74 -15.07 8.16
N HIS A 204 -3.78 -14.25 8.35
CA HIS A 204 -4.56 -13.73 7.24
C HIS A 204 -3.69 -12.93 6.26
N TYR A 205 -2.92 -11.96 6.77
CA TYR A 205 -2.02 -11.16 5.94
C TYR A 205 -0.85 -11.97 5.38
N LEU A 206 -0.34 -12.96 6.12
CA LEU A 206 0.69 -13.87 5.61
C LEU A 206 0.15 -14.71 4.44
N ARG A 207 -1.12 -15.15 4.49
CA ARG A 207 -1.77 -15.82 3.36
C ARG A 207 -1.95 -14.89 2.16
N LEU A 208 -2.36 -13.63 2.39
CA LEU A 208 -2.42 -12.63 1.32
C LEU A 208 -1.03 -12.37 0.70
N HIS A 209 0.02 -12.25 1.52
CA HIS A 209 1.39 -12.10 1.06
C HIS A 209 1.83 -13.33 0.25
N CYS A 210 1.52 -14.54 0.73
CA CYS A 210 1.79 -15.78 0.02
C CYS A 210 1.10 -15.83 -1.34
N ARG A 211 -0.19 -15.50 -1.41
CA ARG A 211 -0.93 -15.40 -2.67
C ARG A 211 -0.30 -14.40 -3.61
N TYR A 212 0.02 -13.20 -3.12
CA TYR A 212 0.68 -12.15 -3.92
C TYR A 212 2.05 -12.60 -4.44
N THR A 213 2.90 -13.16 -3.58
CA THR A 213 4.19 -13.74 -3.97
C THR A 213 4.01 -14.84 -5.03
N LEU A 214 3.04 -15.75 -4.86
CA LEU A 214 2.77 -16.81 -5.83
C LEU A 214 2.27 -16.25 -7.16
N ASN A 215 1.41 -15.23 -7.15
CA ASN A 215 0.98 -14.55 -8.37
C ASN A 215 2.18 -13.95 -9.10
N LEU A 216 3.07 -13.24 -8.40
CA LEU A 216 4.28 -12.70 -9.00
C LEU A 216 5.23 -13.78 -9.53
N MET A 217 5.40 -14.89 -8.82
CA MET A 217 6.40 -15.90 -9.17
C MET A 217 5.89 -16.95 -10.16
N LEU A 218 4.58 -17.23 -10.18
CA LEU A 218 3.97 -18.28 -11.01
C LEU A 218 3.11 -17.72 -12.14
N LEU A 219 2.45 -16.58 -11.93
CA LEU A 219 1.60 -15.93 -12.93
C LEU A 219 2.30 -14.74 -13.61
N GLY A 220 3.58 -14.55 -13.30
CA GLY A 220 4.49 -13.72 -14.07
C GLY A 220 4.78 -14.27 -15.48
N GLY A 221 5.63 -13.58 -16.22
CA GLY A 221 6.01 -13.93 -17.59
C GLY A 221 5.09 -13.40 -18.69
N ASP A 222 4.15 -12.51 -18.35
CA ASP A 222 3.45 -11.70 -19.34
C ASP A 222 4.17 -10.35 -19.54
N ILE A 223 3.70 -9.59 -20.53
CA ILE A 223 4.33 -8.31 -20.89
C ILE A 223 4.15 -7.22 -19.82
N GLY A 224 3.30 -7.44 -18.81
CA GLY A 224 3.14 -6.58 -17.66
C GLY A 224 4.36 -6.54 -16.74
N GLU A 225 5.28 -7.50 -16.84
CA GLU A 225 6.55 -7.46 -16.12
C GLU A 225 7.56 -6.49 -16.73
N ASP A 226 7.61 -6.42 -18.05
CA ASP A 226 8.56 -5.60 -18.80
C ASP A 226 8.09 -4.14 -18.94
N TYR A 227 6.77 -3.93 -18.89
CA TYR A 227 6.15 -2.62 -19.14
C TYR A 227 5.13 -2.27 -18.05
N PRO A 228 5.23 -1.09 -17.41
CA PRO A 228 4.20 -0.61 -16.50
C PRO A 228 2.84 -0.59 -17.17
N ASN A 229 1.77 -0.97 -16.46
CA ASN A 229 0.42 -1.01 -17.02
C ASN A 229 0.04 0.32 -17.72
N SER A 230 0.40 1.46 -17.14
CA SER A 230 0.14 2.77 -17.75
C SER A 230 0.78 2.97 -19.12
N ASP A 231 1.90 2.32 -19.40
CA ASP A 231 2.60 2.41 -20.68
C ASP A 231 2.02 1.41 -21.68
N ILE A 232 1.57 0.24 -21.23
CA ILE A 232 0.75 -0.69 -22.02
C ILE A 232 -0.53 0.02 -22.49
N LEU A 233 -1.26 0.67 -21.57
CA LEU A 233 -2.48 1.44 -21.88
C LEU A 233 -2.23 2.54 -22.91
N LYS A 234 -1.18 3.34 -22.72
CA LYS A 234 -0.81 4.39 -23.67
C LYS A 234 -0.39 3.81 -25.03
N ALA A 235 0.28 2.67 -25.05
CA ALA A 235 0.67 2.01 -26.30
C ALA A 235 -0.57 1.51 -27.05
N MET A 236 -1.52 0.89 -26.36
CA MET A 236 -2.80 0.46 -26.92
C MET A 236 -3.59 1.66 -27.47
N GLU A 237 -3.74 2.73 -26.68
CA GLU A 237 -4.40 3.97 -27.11
C GLU A 237 -3.75 4.57 -28.37
N ARG A 238 -2.42 4.68 -28.39
CA ARG A 238 -1.67 5.18 -29.55
C ARG A 238 -1.84 4.33 -30.80
N LEU A 239 -2.08 3.04 -30.65
CA LEU A 239 -2.31 2.09 -31.73
C LEU A 239 -3.80 2.01 -32.13
N GLY A 240 -4.68 2.78 -31.47
CA GLY A 240 -6.12 2.73 -31.70
C GLY A 240 -6.76 1.42 -31.23
N VAL A 241 -6.16 0.75 -30.24
CA VAL A 241 -6.70 -0.43 -29.59
C VAL A 241 -7.39 0.04 -28.31
N ASN A 242 -8.70 0.32 -28.38
CA ASN A 242 -9.45 0.78 -27.22
C ASN A 242 -9.46 -0.30 -26.12
N HIS A 243 -9.09 0.10 -24.89
CA HIS A 243 -8.84 -0.81 -23.76
C HIS A 243 -10.11 -1.44 -23.15
N VAL A 244 -11.32 -1.05 -23.57
CA VAL A 244 -12.52 -1.31 -22.74
C VAL A 244 -13.57 -2.06 -23.54
N GLY A 245 -13.81 -3.31 -23.14
CA GLY A 245 -14.83 -4.24 -23.65
C GLY A 245 -16.27 -3.81 -23.44
N TYR A 246 -16.59 -2.53 -23.61
CA TYR A 246 -17.94 -1.97 -23.57
C TYR A 246 -18.23 -0.97 -24.70
N GLY A 247 -17.26 -0.67 -25.58
CA GLY A 247 -17.48 0.12 -26.80
C GLY A 247 -17.40 -0.76 -28.04
N GLU A 248 -18.17 -0.44 -29.08
CA GLU A 248 -18.00 -1.06 -30.40
C GLU A 248 -16.57 -0.83 -30.87
N TYR A 249 -15.88 -1.92 -31.19
CA TYR A 249 -14.57 -1.88 -31.81
C TYR A 249 -14.69 -1.23 -33.18
N ASP A 250 -14.13 -0.03 -33.38
CA ASP A 250 -14.02 0.59 -34.70
C ASP A 250 -12.66 0.24 -35.32
N PRO A 251 -12.61 -0.67 -36.32
CA PRO A 251 -11.37 -1.01 -37.01
C PRO A 251 -10.74 0.18 -37.74
N ALA A 252 -11.51 1.25 -38.01
CA ALA A 252 -11.02 2.44 -38.69
C ALA A 252 -10.15 3.33 -37.80
N GLU A 253 -10.26 3.21 -36.48
CA GLU A 253 -9.43 3.96 -35.52
C GLU A 253 -8.07 3.30 -35.26
N MET A 254 -7.90 2.03 -35.65
CA MET A 254 -6.67 1.29 -35.43
C MET A 254 -5.56 1.76 -36.37
N ALA A 255 -4.34 1.92 -35.84
CA ALA A 255 -3.17 2.25 -36.63
C ALA A 255 -2.93 1.19 -37.72
N PRO A 256 -2.50 1.58 -38.93
CA PRO A 256 -2.26 0.63 -40.01
C PRO A 256 -1.21 -0.39 -39.59
N PHE A 257 -1.30 -1.64 -40.08
CA PHE A 257 -0.35 -2.70 -39.71
C PHE A 257 1.10 -2.44 -40.19
N THR A 258 1.30 -1.45 -41.05
CA THR A 258 2.63 -0.96 -41.45
C THR A 258 3.22 0.05 -40.47
N ASP A 259 2.49 0.43 -39.41
CA ASP A 259 2.98 1.36 -38.40
C ASP A 259 4.16 0.73 -37.62
N PRO A 260 5.32 1.40 -37.55
CA PRO A 260 6.52 0.85 -36.93
C PRO A 260 6.36 0.56 -35.44
N ARG A 261 5.35 1.12 -34.77
CA ARG A 261 5.05 0.82 -33.36
C ARG A 261 4.65 -0.63 -33.15
N TRP A 262 4.08 -1.30 -34.16
CA TRP A 262 3.78 -2.73 -34.13
C TRP A 262 5.02 -3.61 -34.08
N GLU A 263 6.19 -3.11 -34.50
CA GLU A 263 7.44 -3.88 -34.51
C GLU A 263 8.17 -3.91 -33.16
N THR A 264 7.75 -3.05 -32.22
CA THR A 264 8.24 -3.10 -30.83
C THR A 264 7.74 -4.38 -30.13
N ASP A 265 8.45 -4.86 -29.11
CA ASP A 265 8.02 -6.07 -28.39
C ASP A 265 6.63 -5.90 -27.76
N LEU A 266 6.34 -4.71 -27.22
CA LEU A 266 5.01 -4.32 -26.75
C LEU A 266 3.96 -4.27 -27.86
N GLY A 267 4.29 -3.68 -29.01
CA GLY A 267 3.41 -3.66 -30.19
C GLY A 267 3.05 -5.06 -30.67
N LYS A 268 4.03 -5.98 -30.73
CA LYS A 268 3.83 -7.38 -31.12
C LYS A 268 2.89 -8.11 -30.16
N ALA A 269 3.03 -7.91 -28.86
CA ALA A 269 2.14 -8.52 -27.87
C ALA A 269 0.70 -7.98 -27.97
N ILE A 270 0.54 -6.66 -28.12
CA ILE A 270 -0.78 -6.04 -28.34
C ILE A 270 -1.41 -6.59 -29.62
N MET A 271 -0.64 -6.70 -30.71
CA MET A 271 -1.10 -7.27 -31.98
C MET A 271 -1.59 -8.71 -31.81
N ALA A 272 -0.81 -9.56 -31.14
CA ALA A 272 -1.18 -10.95 -30.88
C ALA A 272 -2.51 -11.04 -30.11
N ASN A 273 -2.70 -10.17 -29.10
CA ASN A 273 -3.94 -10.09 -28.35
C ASN A 273 -5.14 -9.68 -29.24
N VAL A 274 -4.98 -8.64 -30.06
CA VAL A 274 -6.02 -8.17 -31.00
C VAL A 274 -6.43 -9.29 -31.96
N MET A 275 -5.46 -10.01 -32.53
CA MET A 275 -5.74 -11.11 -33.46
C MET A 275 -6.45 -12.28 -32.77
N GLN A 276 -6.05 -12.63 -31.55
CA GLN A 276 -6.69 -13.66 -30.76
C GLN A 276 -8.15 -13.29 -30.44
N GLN A 277 -8.41 -12.07 -30.00
CA GLN A 277 -9.77 -11.59 -29.72
C GLN A 277 -10.65 -11.63 -30.97
N ARG A 278 -10.15 -11.18 -32.12
CA ARG A 278 -10.87 -11.25 -33.41
C ARG A 278 -11.23 -12.67 -33.80
N MET A 279 -10.31 -13.62 -33.60
CA MET A 279 -10.56 -15.03 -33.88
C MET A 279 -11.66 -15.60 -32.97
N VAL A 280 -11.61 -15.32 -31.67
CA VAL A 280 -12.62 -15.77 -30.69
C VAL A 280 -13.99 -15.18 -31.01
N MET A 281 -14.07 -13.88 -31.32
CA MET A 281 -15.32 -13.22 -31.70
C MET A 281 -15.92 -13.80 -32.98
N SER A 282 -15.10 -14.04 -34.01
CA SER A 282 -15.55 -14.67 -35.27
C SER A 282 -16.11 -16.08 -35.05
N LEU A 283 -15.49 -16.88 -34.18
CA LEU A 283 -16.00 -18.20 -33.81
C LEU A 283 -17.33 -18.11 -33.06
N TYR A 284 -17.47 -17.12 -32.16
CA TYR A 284 -18.69 -16.91 -31.40
C TYR A 284 -19.87 -16.47 -32.29
N GLU A 285 -19.64 -15.55 -33.23
CA GLU A 285 -20.62 -15.12 -34.22
C GLU A 285 -21.03 -16.25 -35.16
N SER A 286 -20.06 -17.07 -35.60
CA SER A 286 -20.33 -18.25 -36.42
C SER A 286 -21.13 -19.33 -35.66
N GLY A 287 -20.92 -19.45 -34.35
CA GLY A 287 -21.64 -20.38 -33.47
C GLY A 287 -23.08 -19.95 -33.16
N ARG A 288 -23.34 -18.65 -32.97
CA ARG A 288 -24.71 -18.12 -32.79
C ARG A 288 -25.60 -18.35 -34.00
N GLY A 289 -25.03 -18.37 -35.20
CA GLY A 289 -25.78 -18.67 -36.43
C GLY A 289 -26.36 -20.09 -36.49
N TYR A 290 -25.83 -21.03 -35.69
CA TYR A 290 -26.33 -22.40 -35.64
C TYR A 290 -27.50 -22.59 -34.67
N GLN A 291 -27.54 -21.87 -33.54
CA GLN A 291 -28.62 -22.01 -32.56
C GLN A 291 -29.93 -21.32 -32.96
N SER A 292 -29.89 -20.28 -33.79
CA SER A 292 -31.13 -19.60 -34.25
C SER A 292 -31.92 -20.38 -35.31
N HIS A 293 -31.36 -21.46 -35.89
CA HIS A 293 -32.06 -22.26 -36.90
C HIS A 293 -32.86 -23.42 -36.30
N GLU A 294 -32.38 -24.06 -35.23
CA GLU A 294 -33.08 -25.18 -34.58
C GLU A 294 -34.36 -24.73 -33.83
N ASP A 295 -34.37 -23.53 -33.24
CA ASP A 295 -35.56 -22.99 -32.57
C ASP A 295 -36.65 -22.53 -33.57
N SER A 296 -36.31 -22.33 -34.86
CA SER A 296 -37.27 -21.92 -35.90
C SER A 296 -37.95 -23.09 -36.62
N GLU A 297 -37.40 -24.30 -36.53
CA GLU A 297 -38.02 -25.51 -37.12
C GLU A 297 -38.99 -26.21 -36.15
N ALA A 298 -38.89 -25.98 -34.84
CA ALA A 298 -39.80 -26.58 -33.86
C ALA A 298 -41.23 -25.99 -33.90
N ASP A 299 -41.40 -24.76 -34.40
CA ASP A 299 -42.71 -24.06 -34.43
C ASP A 299 -43.53 -24.32 -35.71
N ASN A 300 -42.94 -24.93 -36.75
CA ASN A 300 -43.64 -25.23 -38.01
C ASN A 300 -44.17 -26.67 -38.13
N SER A 301 -43.98 -27.52 -37.11
CA SER A 301 -44.49 -28.89 -37.07
C SER A 301 -45.81 -29.08 -36.31
N ALA A 302 -46.45 -27.98 -35.88
CA ALA A 302 -47.77 -27.99 -35.22
C ALA A 302 -48.80 -27.18 -36.02
N SER A 303 -49.21 -27.68 -37.20
CA SER A 303 -50.40 -27.22 -37.93
C SER A 303 -50.95 -28.33 -38.82
#